data_AF-A0A3A9VY14-F1
#
_entry.id   AF-A0A3A9VY14-F1
#
_cell.length_a   1.000
_cell.length_b   1.000
_cell.length_c   1.000
_cell.angle_alpha   90.00
_cell.angle_beta   90.00
_cell.angle_gamma   90.00
#
_symmetry.space_group_name_H-M   'P 1'
#
loop_
_entity.id
_entity.type
_entity.pdbx_description
1 polymer ?
#
loop_
_entity_poly.entity_id
_entity_poly.type
_entity_poly.pdbx_seq_one_letter_code
_entity_poly.pdbx_strand_id
1 'polypeptide(L)'
;MKTFYIYSVCLLVLLSCKQHIKTNEEIEVAFQGLDKAKLQKELGIIVKNDMRYRKPLDSLYRIGKQPPKKEWDSLWSIQERLDDQNTQKLITFTEKYGFPNPNRSGKPIPIWLIFQHADDKYCDQLMPLLHRELEAKRMTTAEYHLIKWNLEGRQELLPLKIVTKN
;
A
#
# COMPACT_ATOMS: atom_id res chain seq x y z
N MET A 1 -6.40 40.96 33.47
CA MET A 1 -5.23 40.52 32.67
C MET A 1 -4.77 39.09 33.00
N LYS A 2 -5.67 38.11 33.17
CA LYS A 2 -5.29 36.69 33.38
C LYS A 2 -5.98 35.73 32.41
N THR A 3 -6.99 36.20 31.69
CA THR A 3 -7.79 35.43 30.72
C THR A 3 -7.15 35.34 29.33
N PHE A 4 -6.31 36.30 28.92
CA PHE A 4 -5.63 36.27 27.62
C PHE A 4 -4.49 35.23 27.54
N TYR A 5 -3.89 34.85 28.67
CA TYR A 5 -2.79 33.88 28.69
C TYR A 5 -3.26 32.43 28.46
N ILE A 6 -4.50 32.10 28.86
CA ILE A 6 -5.04 30.74 28.75
C ILE A 6 -5.34 30.39 27.28
N TYR A 7 -5.88 31.33 26.51
CA TYR A 7 -6.13 31.12 25.08
C TYR A 7 -4.85 31.02 24.24
N SER A 8 -3.79 31.73 24.63
CA SER A 8 -2.51 31.69 23.90
C SER A 8 -1.73 30.38 24.13
N VAL A 9 -1.88 29.73 25.29
CA VAL A 9 -1.25 28.44 25.58
C VAL A 9 -2.01 27.29 24.90
N CYS A 10 -3.34 27.35 24.81
CA CYS A 10 -4.12 26.34 24.09
C CYS A 10 -3.87 26.34 22.57
N LEU A 11 -3.57 27.49 21.96
CA LEU A 11 -3.29 27.56 20.51
C LEU A 11 -1.94 26.93 20.13
N LEU A 12 -0.96 26.92 21.04
CA LEU A 12 0.35 26.29 20.81
C LEU A 12 0.32 24.76 20.96
N VAL A 13 -0.58 24.22 21.79
CA VAL A 13 -0.72 22.76 21.98
C VAL A 13 -1.43 22.10 20.79
N LEU A 14 -2.33 22.82 20.10
CA LEU A 14 -3.03 22.30 18.91
C LEU A 14 -2.13 22.16 17.66
N LEU A 15 -0.96 22.81 17.64
CA LEU A 15 0.03 22.68 16.55
C LEU A 15 0.96 21.46 16.73
N SER A 16 0.97 20.82 17.90
CA SER A 16 1.99 19.83 18.28
C SER A 16 1.65 18.37 17.94
N CYS A 17 0.50 18.07 17.34
CA CYS A 17 0.13 16.72 16.92
C CYS A 17 0.15 16.52 15.40
N LYS A 18 0.96 17.28 14.65
CA LYS A 18 1.30 16.86 13.28
C LYS A 18 2.30 15.72 13.37
N GLN A 19 1.84 14.52 13.04
CA GLN A 19 2.68 13.35 12.83
C GLN A 19 3.83 13.75 11.89
N HIS A 20 5.08 13.62 12.37
CA HIS A 20 6.25 14.05 11.61
C HIS A 20 6.36 13.23 10.31
N ILE A 21 6.01 13.85 9.17
CA ILE A 21 6.16 13.23 7.86
C ILE A 21 7.65 13.28 7.51
N LYS A 22 8.26 12.09 7.33
CA LYS A 22 9.65 11.99 6.91
C LYS A 22 9.87 12.64 5.54
N THR A 23 10.93 13.40 5.43
CA THR A 23 11.44 13.93 4.18
C THR A 23 11.98 12.81 3.29
N ASN A 24 12.11 13.08 1.98
CA ASN A 24 12.72 12.11 1.06
C ASN A 24 14.16 11.77 1.47
N GLU A 25 14.94 12.74 1.96
CA GLU A 25 16.31 12.51 2.41
C GLU A 25 16.37 11.55 3.61
N GLU A 26 15.52 11.74 4.62
CA GLU A 26 15.43 10.82 5.76
C GLU A 26 15.04 9.40 5.33
N ILE A 27 14.15 9.28 4.35
CA ILE A 27 13.75 8.00 3.77
C ILE A 27 14.92 7.34 3.03
N GLU A 28 15.70 8.10 2.25
CA GLU A 28 16.86 7.57 1.55
C GLU A 28 17.96 7.11 2.51
N VAL A 29 18.26 7.91 3.54
CA VAL A 29 19.22 7.53 4.59
C VAL A 29 18.77 6.25 5.30
N ALA A 30 17.49 6.18 5.68
CA ALA A 30 16.93 4.98 6.31
C ALA A 30 16.99 3.75 5.39
N PHE A 31 16.72 3.92 4.09
CA PHE A 31 16.78 2.85 3.09
C PHE A 31 18.21 2.36 2.84
N GLN A 32 19.20 3.25 2.81
CA GLN A 32 20.62 2.90 2.63
C GLN A 32 21.16 2.01 3.77
N GLY A 33 20.69 2.24 5.00
CA GLY A 33 21.05 1.43 6.17
C GLY A 33 20.35 0.07 6.26
N LEU A 34 19.47 -0.26 5.32
CA LEU A 34 18.69 -1.50 5.34
C LEU A 34 19.49 -2.69 4.79
N ASP A 35 19.36 -3.84 5.44
CA ASP A 35 19.77 -5.13 4.87
C ASP A 35 18.87 -5.47 3.65
N LYS A 36 19.41 -5.27 2.45
CA LYS A 36 18.71 -5.50 1.18
C LYS A 36 18.40 -6.98 0.94
N ALA A 37 19.22 -7.91 1.44
CA ALA A 37 18.97 -9.33 1.28
C ALA A 37 17.80 -9.78 2.16
N LYS A 38 17.74 -9.26 3.39
CA LYS A 38 16.59 -9.45 4.27
C LYS A 38 15.32 -8.83 3.68
N LEU A 39 15.40 -7.62 3.15
CA LEU A 39 14.28 -6.96 2.46
C LEU A 39 13.72 -7.84 1.33
N GLN A 40 14.59 -8.31 0.43
CA GLN A 40 14.20 -9.15 -0.69
C GLN A 40 13.44 -10.39 -0.23
N LYS A 41 13.93 -11.04 0.83
CA LYS A 41 13.29 -12.22 1.40
C LYS A 41 11.91 -11.88 1.96
N GLU A 42 11.78 -10.79 2.70
CA GLU A 42 10.50 -10.36 3.29
C GLU A 42 9.46 -10.00 2.22
N LEU A 43 9.85 -9.21 1.21
CA LEU A 43 8.99 -8.85 0.08
C LEU A 43 8.53 -10.08 -0.72
N GLY A 44 9.44 -11.03 -0.96
CA GLY A 44 9.11 -12.28 -1.63
C GLY A 44 8.11 -13.13 -0.85
N ILE A 45 8.22 -13.16 0.49
CA ILE A 45 7.26 -13.85 1.36
C ILE A 45 5.88 -13.17 1.30
N ILE A 46 5.83 -11.84 1.35
CA ILE A 46 4.58 -11.08 1.29
C ILE A 46 3.82 -11.40 0.00
N VAL A 47 4.48 -11.30 -1.17
CA VAL A 47 3.84 -11.61 -2.46
C VAL A 47 3.44 -13.08 -2.57
N LYS A 48 4.27 -14.00 -2.08
CA LYS A 48 3.93 -15.43 -2.09
C LYS A 48 2.68 -15.71 -1.25
N ASN A 49 2.54 -15.05 -0.11
CA ASN A 49 1.40 -15.21 0.78
C ASN A 49 0.12 -14.60 0.20
N ASP A 50 0.21 -13.42 -0.42
CA ASP A 50 -0.88 -12.76 -1.14
C ASP A 50 -1.48 -13.67 -2.22
N MET A 51 -0.64 -14.37 -2.98
CA MET A 51 -1.09 -15.28 -4.05
C MET A 51 -1.55 -16.67 -3.56
N ARG A 52 -1.34 -17.04 -2.29
CA ARG A 52 -1.45 -18.43 -1.82
C ARG A 52 -2.88 -18.96 -1.85
N TYR A 53 -3.83 -18.18 -1.35
CA TYR A 53 -5.23 -18.58 -1.24
C TYR A 53 -6.06 -18.07 -2.43
N ARG A 54 -5.59 -17.01 -3.10
CA ARG A 54 -6.18 -16.47 -4.33
C ARG A 54 -6.10 -17.43 -5.52
N LYS A 55 -4.99 -18.15 -5.73
CA LYS A 55 -4.86 -19.14 -6.82
C LYS A 55 -5.90 -20.29 -6.75
N PRO A 56 -6.12 -20.94 -5.59
CA PRO A 56 -7.23 -21.89 -5.43
C PRO A 56 -8.61 -21.26 -5.70
N LEU A 57 -8.88 -20.06 -5.16
CA LEU A 57 -10.14 -19.34 -5.40
C LEU A 57 -10.39 -19.09 -6.89
N ASP A 58 -9.38 -18.57 -7.60
CA ASP A 58 -9.44 -18.31 -9.04
C ASP A 58 -9.61 -19.60 -9.85
N SER A 59 -8.91 -20.67 -9.48
CA SER A 59 -9.02 -21.97 -10.15
C SER A 59 -10.43 -22.55 -10.04
N LEU A 60 -11.02 -22.52 -8.84
CA LEU A 60 -12.38 -22.99 -8.58
C LEU A 60 -13.42 -22.20 -9.38
N TYR A 61 -13.24 -20.88 -9.46
CA TYR A 61 -14.09 -20.01 -10.29
C TYR A 61 -14.00 -20.37 -11.79
N ARG A 62 -12.79 -20.57 -12.31
CA ARG A 62 -12.57 -20.85 -13.76
C ARG A 62 -13.09 -22.20 -14.24
N ILE A 63 -13.14 -23.21 -13.36
CA ILE A 63 -13.66 -24.54 -13.72
C ILE A 63 -15.18 -24.69 -13.54
N GLY A 64 -15.88 -23.60 -13.15
CA GLY A 64 -17.33 -23.60 -12.92
C GLY A 64 -17.78 -24.44 -11.72
N LYS A 65 -16.85 -25.01 -10.94
CA LYS A 65 -17.14 -25.68 -9.67
C LYS A 65 -17.03 -24.65 -8.55
N GLN A 66 -18.13 -23.95 -8.30
CA GLN A 66 -18.22 -23.17 -7.08
C GLN A 66 -18.12 -24.14 -5.88
N PRO A 67 -17.14 -23.97 -4.98
CA PRO A 67 -17.13 -24.74 -3.75
C PRO A 67 -18.38 -24.39 -2.94
N PRO A 68 -18.78 -25.23 -1.96
CA PRO A 68 -19.84 -24.88 -1.04
C PRO A 68 -19.63 -23.46 -0.49
N LYS A 69 -20.67 -22.63 -0.45
CA LYS A 69 -20.59 -21.22 -0.01
C LYS A 69 -19.75 -21.04 1.25
N LYS A 70 -19.90 -21.93 2.23
CA LYS A 70 -19.14 -21.93 3.49
C LYS A 70 -17.62 -22.09 3.32
N GLU A 71 -17.19 -22.95 2.40
CA GLU A 71 -15.75 -23.15 2.11
C GLU A 71 -15.18 -21.94 1.38
N TRP A 72 -15.95 -21.35 0.46
CA TRP A 72 -15.60 -20.09 -0.19
C TRP A 72 -15.43 -18.96 0.82
N ASP A 73 -16.44 -18.73 1.66
CA ASP A 73 -16.45 -17.69 2.70
C ASP A 73 -15.26 -17.87 3.66
N SER A 74 -14.92 -19.12 4.01
CA SER A 74 -13.77 -19.42 4.85
C SER A 74 -12.44 -19.08 4.18
N LEU A 75 -12.24 -19.46 2.92
CA LEU A 75 -11.02 -19.13 2.18
C LEU A 75 -10.89 -17.61 1.93
N TRP A 76 -12.02 -16.96 1.66
CA TRP A 76 -12.10 -15.52 1.48
C TRP A 76 -11.73 -14.76 2.76
N SER A 77 -12.28 -15.15 3.91
CA SER A 77 -11.91 -14.54 5.20
C SER A 77 -10.42 -14.70 5.55
N ILE A 78 -9.80 -15.81 5.14
CA ILE A 78 -8.36 -16.02 5.29
C ILE A 78 -7.59 -15.06 4.37
N GLN A 79 -8.04 -14.89 3.13
CA GLN A 79 -7.43 -13.96 2.17
C GLN A 79 -7.54 -12.51 2.66
N GLU A 80 -8.71 -12.05 3.08
CA GLU A 80 -8.93 -10.69 3.60
C GLU A 80 -7.98 -10.37 4.76
N ARG A 81 -7.85 -11.30 5.71
CA ARG A 81 -6.91 -11.13 6.83
C ARG A 81 -5.45 -11.04 6.37
N LEU A 82 -5.07 -11.77 5.32
CA LEU A 82 -3.72 -11.69 4.76
C LEU A 82 -3.49 -10.39 3.99
N ASP A 83 -4.48 -9.96 3.21
CA ASP A 83 -4.45 -8.69 2.47
C ASP A 83 -4.29 -7.52 3.46
N ASP A 84 -5.02 -7.55 4.58
CA ASP A 84 -4.86 -6.62 5.69
C ASP A 84 -3.45 -6.60 6.30
N GLN A 85 -2.94 -7.78 6.68
CA GLN A 85 -1.63 -7.91 7.30
C GLN A 85 -0.51 -7.46 6.36
N ASN A 86 -0.62 -7.79 5.07
CA ASN A 86 0.35 -7.42 4.06
C ASN A 86 0.29 -5.91 3.77
N THR A 87 -0.92 -5.34 3.69
CA THR A 87 -1.13 -3.90 3.51
C THR A 87 -0.48 -3.12 4.64
N GLN A 88 -0.76 -3.45 5.91
CA GLN A 88 -0.17 -2.78 7.07
C GLN A 88 1.35 -2.87 7.11
N LYS A 89 1.90 -4.05 6.81
CA LYS A 89 3.36 -4.25 6.72
C LYS A 89 3.97 -3.37 5.63
N LEU A 90 3.34 -3.33 4.46
CA LEU A 90 3.85 -2.56 3.34
C LEU A 90 3.68 -1.05 3.55
N ILE A 91 2.62 -0.59 4.23
CA ILE A 91 2.49 0.79 4.68
C ILE A 91 3.64 1.16 5.61
N THR A 92 3.84 0.39 6.68
CA THR A 92 4.92 0.62 7.66
C THR A 92 6.29 0.65 6.98
N PHE A 93 6.52 -0.28 6.05
CA PHE A 93 7.73 -0.31 5.25
C PHE A 93 7.89 0.95 4.40
N THR A 94 6.86 1.30 3.62
CA THR A 94 6.88 2.43 2.70
C THR A 94 7.02 3.76 3.45
N GLU A 95 6.38 3.92 4.59
CA GLU A 95 6.55 5.08 5.48
C GLU A 95 8.00 5.23 5.95
N LYS A 96 8.69 4.11 6.22
CA LYS A 96 10.04 4.10 6.79
C LYS A 96 11.15 4.18 5.75
N TYR A 97 11.00 3.50 4.62
CA TYR A 97 12.06 3.22 3.65
C TYR A 97 11.69 3.55 2.19
N GLY A 98 10.49 4.10 1.97
CA GLY A 98 9.96 4.36 0.64
C GLY A 98 9.45 3.10 -0.05
N PHE A 99 8.74 3.27 -1.16
CA PHE A 99 8.09 2.20 -1.90
C PHE A 99 9.14 1.26 -2.52
N PRO A 100 9.09 -0.06 -2.29
CA PRO A 100 10.13 -1.00 -2.70
C PRO A 100 10.02 -1.40 -4.18
N ASN A 101 10.19 -0.42 -5.07
CA ASN A 101 10.22 -0.67 -6.51
C ASN A 101 11.39 -1.56 -6.93
N PRO A 102 11.43 -2.05 -8.18
CA PRO A 102 12.47 -2.97 -8.65
C PRO A 102 13.91 -2.46 -8.43
N ASN A 103 14.15 -1.15 -8.51
CA ASN A 103 15.47 -0.55 -8.27
C ASN A 103 15.90 -0.65 -6.79
N ARG A 104 14.95 -0.65 -5.86
CA ARG A 104 15.19 -0.78 -4.41
C ARG A 104 15.20 -2.22 -3.95
N SER A 105 14.24 -3.01 -4.41
CA SER A 105 14.14 -4.42 -4.05
C SER A 105 15.19 -5.26 -4.79
N GLY A 106 15.80 -4.77 -5.88
CA GLY A 106 16.81 -5.49 -6.65
C GLY A 106 16.27 -6.62 -7.52
N LYS A 107 14.94 -6.82 -7.55
CA LYS A 107 14.24 -7.76 -8.44
C LYS A 107 12.88 -7.18 -8.83
N PRO A 108 12.34 -7.53 -10.01
CA PRO A 108 10.97 -7.16 -10.37
C PRO A 108 9.97 -7.96 -9.52
N ILE A 109 9.66 -7.47 -8.32
CA ILE A 109 8.63 -8.01 -7.44
C ILE A 109 7.40 -7.10 -7.57
N PRO A 110 6.20 -7.63 -7.91
CA PRO A 110 5.01 -6.82 -8.15
C PRO A 110 4.36 -6.36 -6.84
N ILE A 111 5.09 -5.58 -6.03
CA ILE A 111 4.67 -5.15 -4.70
C ILE A 111 3.44 -4.24 -4.72
N TRP A 112 3.23 -3.50 -5.80
CA TRP A 112 2.04 -2.67 -5.99
C TRP A 112 0.74 -3.47 -5.91
N LEU A 113 0.75 -4.78 -6.23
CA LEU A 113 -0.43 -5.65 -6.11
C LEU A 113 -0.95 -5.73 -4.68
N ILE A 114 -0.06 -5.67 -3.69
CA ILE A 114 -0.44 -5.69 -2.27
C ILE A 114 -1.32 -4.48 -1.94
N PHE A 115 -0.93 -3.30 -2.41
CA PHE A 115 -1.74 -2.09 -2.24
C PHE A 115 -2.98 -2.09 -3.14
N GLN A 116 -2.93 -2.71 -4.32
CA GLN A 116 -4.11 -2.88 -5.14
C GLN A 116 -5.17 -3.75 -4.45
N HIS A 117 -4.77 -4.72 -3.61
CA HIS A 117 -5.69 -5.56 -2.85
C HIS A 117 -6.09 -4.96 -1.50
N ALA A 118 -5.58 -3.78 -1.14
CA ALA A 118 -5.91 -3.13 0.11
C ALA A 118 -7.42 -2.82 0.18
N ASP A 119 -7.97 -3.06 1.36
CA ASP A 119 -9.33 -2.68 1.74
C ASP A 119 -9.50 -1.14 1.72
N ASP A 120 -10.72 -0.67 1.46
CA ASP A 120 -11.02 0.77 1.32
C ASP A 120 -10.77 1.54 2.62
N LYS A 121 -10.80 0.88 3.79
CA LYS A 121 -10.44 1.48 5.08
C LYS A 121 -9.04 2.05 5.14
N TYR A 122 -8.12 1.64 4.26
CA TYR A 122 -6.78 2.21 4.18
C TYR A 122 -6.67 3.43 3.25
N CYS A 123 -7.75 3.84 2.58
CA CYS A 123 -7.72 4.92 1.59
C CYS A 123 -7.09 6.20 2.16
N ASP A 124 -7.54 6.65 3.33
CA ASP A 124 -7.04 7.87 3.98
C ASP A 124 -5.54 7.81 4.32
N GLN A 125 -5.04 6.61 4.65
CA GLN A 125 -3.62 6.39 4.96
C GLN A 125 -2.77 6.23 3.69
N LEU A 126 -3.28 5.48 2.70
CA LEU A 126 -2.56 5.16 1.48
C LEU A 126 -2.49 6.34 0.53
N MET A 127 -3.54 7.14 0.36
CA MET A 127 -3.56 8.19 -0.65
C MET A 127 -2.42 9.22 -0.50
N PRO A 128 -2.16 9.80 0.69
CA PRO A 128 -1.00 10.66 0.91
C PRO A 128 0.34 9.93 0.69
N LEU A 129 0.42 8.67 1.11
CA LEU A 129 1.62 7.85 0.97
C LEU A 129 1.94 7.61 -0.51
N LEU A 130 0.97 7.17 -1.30
CA LEU A 130 1.09 6.91 -2.73
C LEU A 130 1.47 8.18 -3.50
N HIS A 131 0.89 9.32 -3.14
CA HIS A 131 1.24 10.61 -3.75
C HIS A 131 2.72 10.96 -3.53
N ARG A 132 3.19 10.86 -2.28
CA ARG A 132 4.60 11.08 -1.92
C ARG A 132 5.54 10.15 -2.72
N GLU A 133 5.17 8.88 -2.85
CA GLU A 133 5.99 7.88 -3.55
C GLU A 133 6.00 8.08 -5.07
N LEU A 134 4.91 8.59 -5.65
CA LEU A 134 4.85 9.02 -7.05
C LEU A 134 5.74 10.25 -7.29
N GLU A 135 5.62 11.29 -6.45
CA GLU A 135 6.44 12.51 -6.55
C GLU A 135 7.95 12.21 -6.41
N ALA A 136 8.29 11.30 -5.50
CA ALA A 136 9.66 10.84 -5.31
C ALA A 136 10.17 9.88 -6.42
N LYS A 137 9.35 9.59 -7.44
CA LYS A 137 9.65 8.66 -8.54
C LYS A 137 9.99 7.25 -8.05
N ARG A 138 9.46 6.87 -6.89
CA ARG A 138 9.57 5.52 -6.33
C ARG A 138 8.43 4.63 -6.80
N MET A 139 7.31 5.20 -7.23
CA MET A 139 6.18 4.51 -7.85
C MET A 139 5.94 5.01 -9.28
N THR A 140 5.48 4.13 -10.18
CA THR A 140 5.08 4.55 -11.53
C THR A 140 3.68 5.14 -11.54
N THR A 141 3.38 5.98 -12.54
CA THR A 141 2.04 6.53 -12.75
C THR A 141 0.98 5.44 -12.94
N ALA A 142 1.33 4.33 -13.60
CA ALA A 142 0.42 3.20 -13.80
C ALA A 142 0.06 2.51 -12.47
N GLU A 143 1.07 2.18 -11.65
CA GLU A 143 0.85 1.57 -10.33
C GLU A 143 -0.01 2.49 -9.44
N TYR A 144 0.31 3.78 -9.40
CA TYR A 144 -0.46 4.78 -8.65
C TYR A 144 -1.94 4.77 -9.03
N HIS A 145 -2.25 4.87 -10.34
CA HIS A 145 -3.64 4.93 -10.80
C HIS A 145 -4.38 3.60 -10.61
N LEU A 146 -3.72 2.46 -10.75
CA LEU A 146 -4.32 1.14 -10.50
C LEU A 146 -4.71 0.97 -9.03
N ILE A 147 -3.84 1.39 -8.10
CA ILE A 147 -4.10 1.33 -6.66
C ILE A 147 -5.21 2.32 -6.29
N LYS A 148 -5.10 3.58 -6.72
CA LYS A 148 -6.11 4.63 -6.48
C LYS A 148 -7.50 4.19 -6.94
N TRP A 149 -7.59 3.68 -8.18
CA TRP A 149 -8.84 3.19 -8.74
C TRP A 149 -9.48 2.09 -7.89
N ASN A 150 -8.68 1.17 -7.33
CA ASN A 150 -9.22 0.14 -6.44
C ASN A 150 -9.72 0.73 -5.11
N LEU A 151 -8.91 1.59 -4.45
CA LEU A 151 -9.25 2.22 -3.18
C LEU A 151 -10.51 3.10 -3.25
N GLU A 152 -10.76 3.70 -4.41
CA GLU A 152 -11.97 4.51 -4.66
C GLU A 152 -13.17 3.66 -5.10
N GLY A 153 -13.13 2.33 -4.91
CA GLY A 153 -14.24 1.44 -5.20
C GLY A 153 -14.50 1.21 -6.69
N ARG A 154 -13.52 1.51 -7.56
CA ARG A 154 -13.58 1.32 -9.02
C ARG A 154 -14.76 2.05 -9.69
N GLN A 155 -15.12 3.23 -9.17
CA GLN A 155 -16.30 3.98 -9.61
C GLN A 155 -16.20 4.48 -11.07
N GLU A 156 -14.98 4.76 -11.55
CA GLU A 156 -14.74 5.21 -12.93
C GLU A 156 -14.04 4.12 -13.76
N LEU A 157 -14.05 4.26 -15.09
CA LEU A 157 -13.19 3.45 -15.96
C LEU A 157 -11.72 3.73 -15.63
N LEU A 158 -10.90 2.67 -15.60
CA LEU A 158 -9.46 2.76 -15.36
C LEU A 158 -8.85 3.90 -16.20
N PRO A 159 -8.24 4.94 -15.59
CA PRO A 159 -7.73 6.11 -16.30
C PRO A 159 -6.38 5.82 -16.98
N LEU A 160 -6.25 4.67 -17.63
CA LEU A 160 -5.12 4.35 -18.49
C LEU A 160 -5.41 4.98 -19.86
N LYS A 161 -4.80 6.14 -20.14
CA LYS A 161 -4.78 6.67 -21.50
C LYS A 161 -4.06 5.67 -22.39
N ILE A 162 -4.79 4.98 -23.26
CA ILE A 162 -4.22 4.16 -24.32
C ILE A 162 -3.51 5.12 -25.27
N VAL A 163 -2.17 5.16 -25.20
CA VAL A 163 -1.38 5.83 -26.23
C VAL A 163 -1.29 4.87 -27.41
N THR A 164 -2.21 4.97 -28.35
CA THR A 164 -2.04 4.34 -29.67
C THR A 164 -0.91 5.08 -30.37
N LYS A 165 0.24 4.42 -30.55
CA LYS A 165 1.24 4.86 -31.52
C LYS A 165 0.62 4.71 -32.90
N ASN A 166 0.34 5.84 -33.56
CA ASN A 166 0.16 5.89 -35.00
C ASN A 166 1.50 5.68 -35.69
#